data_AF-A0A1V5TD91-F1
#
_entry.id   AF-A0A1V5TD91-F1
#
_cell.length_a   1.000
_cell.length_b   1.000
_cell.length_c   1.000
_cell.angle_alpha   90.00
_cell.angle_beta   90.00
_cell.angle_gamma   90.00
#
_symmetry.space_group_name_H-M   'P 1'
#
loop_
_entity.id
_entity.type
_entity.pdbx_description
1 polymer ?
#
loop_
_entity_poly.entity_id
_entity_poly.type
_entity_poly.pdbx_seq_one_letter_code
_entity_poly.pdbx_strand_id
1 'polypeptide(L)'
;MNATQLKSAVDKSNELFTKLKMKYPSLNGNLFFSSPYGQCELTTNVADILKSFPLMIVDSKQKVKGLQLWQKINDIEAENKKNVGNLKSSEKFRLQLDDTVRNMEVNEDTFVEIRFKGTDYDMIFALQKDELISQEHTPQTKASIRIVLGVLRDLQ
;
A
#
# COMPACT_ATOMS: atom_id res chain seq x y z
N MET A 1 -8.74 10.82 -0.92
CA MET A 1 -9.15 9.81 -1.93
C MET A 1 -9.97 8.70 -1.28
N ASN A 2 -11.16 8.40 -1.81
CA ASN A 2 -12.06 7.36 -1.25
C ASN A 2 -11.74 5.94 -1.76
N ALA A 3 -12.46 4.93 -1.25
CA ALA A 3 -12.24 3.52 -1.58
C ALA A 3 -12.42 3.17 -3.07
N THR A 4 -13.38 3.80 -3.76
CA THR A 4 -13.62 3.56 -5.20
C THR A 4 -12.45 4.08 -6.03
N GLN A 5 -11.98 5.28 -5.73
CA GLN A 5 -10.82 5.87 -6.39
C GLN A 5 -9.54 5.08 -6.09
N LEU A 6 -9.35 4.62 -4.85
CA LEU A 6 -8.23 3.75 -4.48
C LEU A 6 -8.25 2.46 -5.30
N LYS A 7 -9.43 1.85 -5.48
CA LYS A 7 -9.57 0.66 -6.34
C LYS A 7 -9.16 0.95 -7.78
N SER A 8 -9.61 2.07 -8.37
CA SER A 8 -9.19 2.47 -9.72
C SER A 8 -7.67 2.60 -9.83
N ALA A 9 -7.06 3.25 -8.83
CA ALA A 9 -5.62 3.42 -8.74
C ALA A 9 -4.85 2.10 -8.64
N VAL A 10 -5.35 1.15 -7.85
CA VAL A 10 -4.77 -0.19 -7.74
C VAL A 10 -4.91 -0.97 -9.05
N ASP A 11 -6.07 -0.92 -9.69
CA ASP A 11 -6.33 -1.63 -10.94
C ASP A 11 -5.41 -1.12 -12.07
N LYS A 12 -5.32 0.21 -12.25
CA LYS A 12 -4.43 0.84 -13.23
C LYS A 12 -2.95 0.54 -12.95
N SER A 13 -2.54 0.57 -11.69
CA SER A 13 -1.18 0.22 -11.27
C SER A 13 -0.82 -1.22 -11.66
N ASN A 14 -1.74 -2.17 -11.41
CA ASN A 14 -1.56 -3.56 -11.79
C ASN A 14 -1.52 -3.76 -13.32
N GLU A 15 -2.33 -3.01 -14.06
CA GLU A 15 -2.31 -3.02 -15.53
C GLU A 15 -0.94 -2.54 -16.06
N LEU A 16 -0.47 -1.38 -15.59
CA LEU A 16 0.85 -0.84 -15.96
C LEU A 16 1.97 -1.83 -15.63
N PHE A 17 1.92 -2.42 -14.44
CA PHE A 17 2.93 -3.39 -14.03
C PHE A 17 2.90 -4.68 -14.85
N THR A 18 1.73 -5.12 -15.29
CA THR A 18 1.59 -6.25 -16.21
C THR A 18 2.23 -5.91 -17.57
N LYS A 19 1.98 -4.72 -18.11
CA LYS A 19 2.62 -4.25 -19.35
C LYS A 19 4.15 -4.18 -19.23
N LEU A 20 4.65 -3.68 -18.11
CA LEU A 20 6.08 -3.66 -17.82
C LEU A 20 6.68 -5.07 -17.75
N LYS A 21 6.01 -6.03 -17.10
CA LYS A 21 6.48 -7.42 -17.05
C LYS A 21 6.52 -8.10 -18.42
N MET A 22 5.59 -7.76 -19.32
CA MET A 22 5.62 -8.25 -20.69
C MET A 22 6.80 -7.66 -21.48
N LYS A 23 7.09 -6.36 -21.27
CA LYS A 23 8.19 -5.66 -21.94
C LYS A 23 9.57 -6.02 -21.38
N TYR A 24 9.64 -6.30 -20.08
CA TYR A 24 10.86 -6.64 -19.34
C TYR A 24 10.67 -7.99 -18.63
N PRO A 25 10.92 -9.13 -19.31
CA PRO A 25 10.70 -10.45 -18.73
C PRO A 25 11.54 -10.75 -17.48
N SER A 26 12.67 -10.08 -17.27
CA SER A 26 13.49 -10.18 -16.05
C SER A 26 12.95 -9.37 -14.86
N LEU A 27 11.86 -8.61 -15.05
CA LEU A 27 11.24 -7.77 -14.02
C LEU A 27 10.66 -8.62 -12.87
N ASN A 28 11.45 -8.73 -11.81
CA ASN A 28 11.08 -9.43 -10.58
C ASN A 28 10.88 -8.45 -9.42
N GLY A 29 9.63 -8.21 -9.06
CA GLY A 29 9.24 -7.32 -7.96
C GLY A 29 7.74 -7.35 -7.70
N ASN A 30 7.32 -6.57 -6.72
CA ASN A 30 5.93 -6.34 -6.33
C ASN A 30 5.66 -4.82 -6.25
N LEU A 31 4.39 -4.42 -6.29
CA LEU A 31 3.99 -3.03 -6.13
C LEU A 31 3.76 -2.68 -4.66
N PHE A 32 4.20 -1.48 -4.27
CA PHE A 32 4.06 -0.95 -2.91
C PHE A 32 3.51 0.47 -2.95
N PHE A 33 2.65 0.79 -1.98
CA PHE A 33 2.41 2.17 -1.58
C PHE A 33 3.61 2.66 -0.78
N SER A 34 4.07 3.88 -1.02
CA SER A 34 5.20 4.46 -0.29
C SER A 34 5.11 5.97 -0.10
N SER A 35 5.75 6.44 0.96
CA SER A 35 6.05 7.84 1.24
C SER A 35 7.32 7.90 2.10
N PRO A 36 7.86 9.11 2.38
CA PRO A 36 8.94 9.25 3.36
C PRO A 36 8.61 8.70 4.76
N TYR A 37 7.33 8.52 5.09
CA TYR A 37 6.88 8.15 6.43
C TYR A 37 6.31 6.73 6.55
N GLY A 38 6.37 5.93 5.49
CA GLY A 38 5.90 4.55 5.55
C GLY A 38 5.62 3.94 4.20
N GLN A 39 5.30 2.64 4.22
CA GLN A 39 5.03 1.85 3.04
C GLN A 39 4.22 0.60 3.38
N CYS A 40 3.49 0.08 2.41
CA CYS A 40 2.86 -1.25 2.47
C CYS A 40 2.67 -1.83 1.07
N GLU A 41 2.46 -3.14 0.97
CA GLU A 41 2.16 -3.77 -0.32
C GLU A 41 0.86 -3.23 -0.90
N LEU A 42 0.79 -3.11 -2.23
CA LEU A 42 -0.38 -2.59 -2.93
C LEU A 42 -1.64 -3.40 -2.59
N THR A 43 -2.68 -2.74 -2.09
CA THR A 43 -3.93 -3.38 -1.67
C THR A 43 -5.10 -2.41 -1.77
N THR A 44 -6.31 -2.95 -1.86
CA THR A 44 -7.56 -2.19 -1.72
C THR A 44 -8.14 -2.25 -0.31
N ASN A 45 -7.55 -3.06 0.59
CA ASN A 45 -8.03 -3.21 1.96
C ASN A 45 -7.55 -2.06 2.85
N VAL A 46 -8.43 -1.08 3.09
CA VAL A 46 -8.15 0.09 3.93
C VAL A 46 -7.81 -0.29 5.38
N ALA A 47 -8.37 -1.40 5.91
CA ALA A 47 -8.01 -1.85 7.25
C ALA A 47 -6.56 -2.33 7.33
N ASP A 48 -6.06 -3.00 6.28
CA ASP A 48 -4.66 -3.43 6.18
C ASP A 48 -3.73 -2.23 5.99
N ILE A 49 -4.15 -1.23 5.20
CA ILE A 49 -3.40 0.03 5.05
C ILE A 49 -3.32 0.76 6.40
N LEU A 50 -4.44 0.89 7.12
CA LEU A 50 -4.47 1.54 8.44
C LEU A 50 -3.52 0.86 9.43
N LYS A 51 -3.38 -0.46 9.36
CA LYS A 51 -2.48 -1.24 10.21
C LYS A 51 -1.01 -1.07 9.83
N SER A 52 -0.70 -1.18 8.54
CA SER A 52 0.68 -1.27 8.03
C SER A 52 1.31 0.08 7.72
N PHE A 53 0.50 1.04 7.30
CA PHE A 53 0.93 2.37 6.88
C PHE A 53 -0.13 3.43 7.25
N PRO A 54 -0.37 3.68 8.55
CA PRO A 54 -1.43 4.58 9.01
C PRO A 54 -1.28 6.02 8.52
N LEU A 55 -0.07 6.48 8.21
CA LEU A 55 0.18 7.82 7.69
C LEU A 55 -0.32 8.03 6.26
N MET A 56 -0.63 6.95 5.53
CA MET A 56 -1.34 7.01 4.26
C MET A 56 -2.82 7.40 4.44
N ILE A 57 -3.41 7.15 5.61
CA ILE A 57 -4.81 7.49 5.89
C ILE A 57 -4.90 8.95 6.33
N VAL A 58 -5.80 9.72 5.72
CA VAL A 58 -6.08 11.12 6.09
C VAL A 58 -6.53 11.20 7.55
N ASP A 59 -5.97 12.17 8.29
CA ASP A 59 -6.29 12.38 9.69
C ASP A 59 -7.78 12.70 9.89
N SER A 60 -8.43 11.88 10.71
CA SER A 60 -9.87 11.94 10.95
C SER A 60 -10.24 11.27 12.27
N LYS A 61 -11.43 11.56 12.79
CA LYS A 61 -11.97 10.86 13.97
C LYS A 61 -12.09 9.35 13.73
N GLN A 62 -12.42 8.98 12.49
CA GLN A 62 -12.52 7.60 12.02
C GLN A 62 -11.16 6.91 12.09
N LYS A 63 -10.08 7.54 11.61
CA LYS A 63 -8.72 7.00 11.70
C LYS A 63 -8.34 6.70 13.16
N VAL A 64 -8.56 7.65 14.07
CA VAL A 64 -8.27 7.47 15.51
C VAL A 64 -9.08 6.30 16.09
N LYS A 65 -10.38 6.24 15.81
CA LYS A 65 -11.25 5.13 16.23
C LYS A 65 -10.78 3.80 15.66
N GLY A 66 -10.41 3.76 14.38
CA GLY A 66 -9.90 2.55 13.71
C GLY A 66 -8.60 2.04 14.34
N LEU A 67 -7.66 2.94 14.66
CA LEU A 67 -6.42 2.58 15.37
C LEU A 67 -6.71 2.02 16.78
N GLN A 68 -7.66 2.61 17.51
CA GLN A 68 -8.08 2.09 18.81
C GLN A 68 -8.74 0.71 18.70
N LEU A 69 -9.56 0.47 17.66
CA LEU A 69 -10.14 -0.85 17.40
C LEU A 69 -9.07 -1.88 17.06
N TRP A 70 -8.09 -1.51 16.23
CA TRP A 70 -6.93 -2.35 15.93
C TRP A 70 -6.13 -2.71 17.19
N GLN A 71 -5.88 -1.74 18.08
CA GLN A 71 -5.19 -2.00 19.34
C GLN A 71 -5.96 -3.03 20.19
N LYS A 72 -7.27 -2.87 20.34
CA LYS A 72 -8.11 -3.82 21.09
C LYS A 72 -8.09 -5.23 20.48
N ILE A 73 -8.11 -5.34 19.15
CA ILE A 73 -7.99 -6.63 18.46
C ILE A 73 -6.63 -7.28 18.79
N ASN A 74 -5.54 -6.52 18.68
CA ASN A 74 -4.19 -7.01 18.99
C ASN A 74 -4.04 -7.44 20.46
N ASP A 75 -4.62 -6.68 21.40
CA ASP A 75 -4.57 -7.00 22.82
C ASP A 75 -5.28 -8.34 23.12
N ILE A 76 -6.46 -8.56 22.51
CA ILE A 76 -7.20 -9.82 22.61
C ILE A 76 -6.40 -10.98 22.01
N GLU A 77 -5.83 -10.80 20.83
CA GLU A 77 -5.03 -11.83 20.17
C GLU A 77 -3.75 -12.17 20.96
N ALA A 78 -3.11 -11.18 21.56
CA ALA A 78 -1.95 -11.38 22.42
C ALA A 78 -2.31 -12.10 23.72
N GLU A 79 -3.48 -11.82 24.31
CA GLU A 79 -3.97 -12.51 25.51
C GLU A 79 -4.35 -13.96 25.21
N ASN A 80 -5.04 -14.22 24.10
CA ASN A 80 -5.41 -15.56 23.65
C ASN A 80 -4.20 -16.45 23.38
N LYS A 81 -3.09 -15.89 22.87
CA LYS A 81 -1.81 -16.63 22.71
C LYS A 81 -1.20 -17.07 24.04
N LYS A 82 -1.52 -16.39 25.14
CA LYS A 82 -1.02 -16.71 26.49
C LYS A 82 -1.98 -17.62 27.27
N ASN A 83 -3.29 -17.53 27.00
CA ASN A 83 -4.35 -18.23 27.73
C ASN A 83 -5.18 -19.14 26.81
N VAL A 84 -4.68 -20.35 26.57
CA VAL A 84 -5.29 -21.33 25.65
C VAL A 84 -6.70 -21.80 26.10
N GLY A 85 -7.03 -21.67 27.39
CA GLY A 85 -8.28 -22.19 27.97
C GLY A 85 -9.48 -21.21 28.04
N ASN A 86 -9.28 -19.92 27.79
CA ASN A 86 -10.36 -18.91 27.86
C ASN A 86 -10.18 -17.86 26.76
N LEU A 87 -10.50 -18.26 25.52
CA LEU A 87 -10.34 -17.43 24.34
C LEU A 87 -11.40 -16.32 24.30
N LYS A 88 -10.97 -15.06 24.30
CA LYS A 88 -11.84 -13.91 24.07
C LYS A 88 -12.05 -13.71 22.57
N SER A 89 -13.27 -13.39 22.14
CA SER A 89 -13.55 -13.06 20.74
C SER A 89 -13.23 -11.60 20.42
N SER A 90 -12.53 -11.38 19.31
CA SER A 90 -12.30 -10.04 18.73
C SER A 90 -13.25 -9.70 17.57
N GLU A 91 -14.18 -10.60 17.24
CA GLU A 91 -15.05 -10.51 16.06
C GLU A 91 -15.89 -9.23 16.02
N LYS A 92 -16.48 -8.84 17.17
CA LYS A 92 -17.23 -7.58 17.31
C LYS A 92 -16.37 -6.37 16.95
N PHE A 93 -15.09 -6.35 17.34
CA PHE A 93 -14.20 -5.24 17.04
C PHE A 93 -13.77 -5.24 15.58
N ARG A 94 -13.62 -6.43 14.97
CA ARG A 94 -13.35 -6.57 13.53
C ARG A 94 -14.50 -6.03 12.68
N LEU A 95 -15.74 -6.39 12.99
CA LEU A 95 -16.93 -5.84 12.30
C LEU A 95 -17.04 -4.32 12.45
N GLN A 96 -16.73 -3.79 13.64
CA GLN A 96 -16.71 -2.33 13.86
C GLN A 96 -15.60 -1.63 13.08
N LEU A 97 -14.45 -2.29 12.92
CA LEU A 97 -13.33 -1.78 12.14
C LEU A 97 -13.71 -1.73 10.65
N ASP A 98 -14.27 -2.83 10.13
CA ASP A 98 -14.73 -2.92 8.73
C ASP A 98 -15.76 -1.84 8.38
N ASP A 99 -16.67 -1.52 9.31
CA ASP A 99 -17.59 -0.40 9.14
C ASP A 99 -16.87 0.96 9.19
N THR A 100 -15.97 1.12 10.16
CA THR A 100 -15.25 2.40 10.38
C THR A 100 -14.35 2.76 9.20
N VAL A 101 -13.73 1.78 8.52
CA VAL A 101 -12.81 2.04 7.41
C VAL A 101 -13.49 2.40 6.09
N ARG A 102 -14.79 2.11 5.91
CA ARG A 102 -15.54 2.37 4.65
C ARG A 102 -15.52 3.84 4.22
N ASN A 103 -15.50 4.74 5.19
CA ASN A 103 -15.54 6.19 4.99
C ASN A 103 -14.20 6.86 5.28
N MET A 104 -13.11 6.10 5.40
CA MET A 104 -11.78 6.67 5.49
C MET A 104 -11.28 7.05 4.11
N GLU A 105 -10.49 8.12 4.07
CA GLU A 105 -9.79 8.54 2.89
C GLU A 105 -8.30 8.26 3.01
N VAL A 106 -7.67 7.95 1.88
CA VAL A 106 -6.22 7.86 1.75
C VAL A 106 -5.66 9.13 1.12
N ASN A 107 -4.40 9.42 1.43
CA ASN A 107 -3.65 10.54 0.90
C ASN A 107 -3.26 10.26 -0.56
N GLU A 108 -3.71 11.11 -1.47
CA GLU A 108 -3.52 10.96 -2.90
C GLU A 108 -2.10 11.25 -3.40
N ASP A 109 -1.26 11.87 -2.56
CA ASP A 109 0.18 12.08 -2.78
C ASP A 109 1.02 10.81 -2.56
N THR A 110 0.40 9.70 -2.16
CA THR A 110 1.11 8.44 -1.93
C THR A 110 1.62 7.87 -3.24
N PHE A 111 2.91 7.53 -3.29
CA PHE A 111 3.53 6.93 -4.45
C PHE A 111 3.15 5.46 -4.59
N VAL A 112 3.02 4.98 -5.82
CA VAL A 112 3.03 3.56 -6.16
C VAL A 112 4.36 3.23 -6.81
N GLU A 113 5.17 2.38 -6.19
CA GLU A 113 6.52 2.04 -6.64
C GLU A 113 6.76 0.53 -6.76
N ILE A 114 7.71 0.16 -7.61
CA ILE A 114 8.16 -1.22 -7.78
C ILE A 114 9.24 -1.52 -6.75
N ARG A 115 8.99 -2.53 -5.90
CA ARG A 115 9.99 -3.08 -4.99
C ARG A 115 10.60 -4.35 -5.59
N PHE A 116 11.83 -4.22 -6.08
CA PHE A 116 12.57 -5.31 -6.72
C PHE A 116 12.97 -6.40 -5.72
N LYS A 117 12.95 -7.65 -6.18
CA LYS A 117 13.46 -8.84 -5.45
C LYS A 117 14.86 -9.25 -5.89
N GLY A 118 15.41 -8.60 -6.91
CA GLY A 118 16.75 -8.85 -7.47
C GLY A 118 17.43 -7.57 -7.93
N THR A 119 18.66 -7.69 -8.41
CA THR A 119 19.55 -6.56 -8.75
C THR A 119 19.94 -6.55 -10.23
N ASP A 120 18.99 -6.75 -11.13
CA ASP A 120 19.21 -6.50 -12.56
C ASP A 120 19.23 -4.99 -12.81
N TYR A 121 20.40 -4.38 -12.55
CA TYR A 121 20.57 -2.92 -12.61
C TYR A 121 20.39 -2.37 -14.03
N ASP A 122 20.77 -3.13 -15.06
CA ASP A 122 20.61 -2.69 -16.44
C ASP A 122 19.13 -2.57 -16.80
N MET A 123 18.30 -3.54 -16.41
CA MET A 123 16.85 -3.45 -16.53
C MET A 123 16.28 -2.31 -15.68
N ILE A 124 16.72 -2.14 -14.43
CA ILE A 124 16.25 -1.02 -13.58
C ILE A 124 16.54 0.33 -14.23
N PHE A 125 17.74 0.52 -14.79
CA PHE A 125 18.09 1.77 -15.47
C PHE A 125 17.36 1.95 -16.80
N ALA A 126 17.02 0.87 -17.50
CA ALA A 126 16.12 0.94 -18.66
C ALA A 126 14.71 1.37 -18.25
N LEU A 127 14.17 0.83 -17.14
CA LEU A 127 12.86 1.21 -16.60
C LEU A 127 12.78 2.69 -16.24
N GLN A 128 13.87 3.31 -15.76
CA GLN A 128 13.88 4.75 -15.46
C GLN A 128 13.43 5.62 -16.63
N LYS A 129 13.63 5.15 -17.88
CA LYS A 129 13.28 5.87 -19.12
C LYS A 129 12.04 5.32 -19.81
N ASP A 130 11.39 4.32 -19.23
CA ASP A 130 10.21 3.71 -19.84
C ASP A 130 9.00 4.65 -19.76
N GLU A 131 8.22 4.71 -20.84
CA GLU A 131 7.03 5.57 -20.95
C GLU A 131 5.89 5.18 -20.00
N LEU A 132 5.88 3.94 -19.50
CA LEU A 132 4.90 3.45 -18.52
C LEU A 132 5.29 3.80 -17.08
N ILE A 133 6.48 4.36 -16.87
CA ILE A 133 7.00 4.81 -15.57
C ILE A 133 6.81 6.32 -15.44
N SER A 134 6.45 6.79 -14.24
CA SER A 134 6.42 8.23 -13.96
C SER A 134 7.83 8.80 -13.97
N GLN A 135 8.16 9.49 -15.06
CA GLN A 135 9.45 10.16 -15.24
C GLN A 135 9.65 11.29 -14.23
N GLU A 136 8.56 11.93 -13.81
CA GLU A 136 8.56 13.01 -12.82
C GLU A 136 8.96 12.50 -11.42
N HIS A 137 8.45 11.34 -11.01
CA HIS A 137 8.63 10.82 -9.65
C HIS A 137 9.76 9.78 -9.54
N THR A 138 10.24 9.27 -10.67
CA THR A 138 11.36 8.34 -10.74
C THR A 138 12.68 9.10 -10.89
N PRO A 139 13.64 8.98 -9.96
CA PRO A 139 14.95 9.60 -10.11
C PRO A 139 15.66 9.14 -11.38
N GLN A 140 16.08 10.10 -12.20
CA GLN A 140 16.71 9.87 -13.50
C GLN A 140 18.23 9.71 -13.39
N THR A 141 18.67 8.92 -12.42
CA THR A 141 20.09 8.73 -12.08
C THR A 141 20.38 7.27 -11.74
N LYS A 142 21.58 6.81 -12.12
CA LYS A 142 22.08 5.47 -11.78
C LYS A 142 22.39 5.29 -10.28
N ALA A 143 22.38 6.37 -9.49
CA ALA A 143 22.54 6.32 -8.04
C ALA A 143 21.28 5.87 -7.30
N SER A 144 20.15 5.69 -8.00
CA SER A 144 18.87 5.29 -7.42
C SER A 144 18.30 4.08 -8.16
N ILE A 145 17.73 3.14 -7.41
CA ILE A 145 16.94 2.02 -7.95
C ILE A 145 15.44 2.23 -7.80
N ARG A 146 15.02 3.39 -7.28
CA ARG A 146 13.61 3.71 -7.06
C ARG A 146 12.91 3.90 -8.39
N ILE A 147 11.87 3.10 -8.66
CA ILE A 147 11.04 3.17 -9.86
C ILE A 147 9.58 3.37 -9.45
N VAL A 148 9.00 4.49 -9.85
CA VAL A 148 7.67 4.95 -9.42
C VAL A 148 6.72 4.95 -10.62
N LEU A 149 5.56 4.29 -10.48
CA LEU A 149 4.51 4.31 -11.52
C LEU A 149 3.78 5.64 -11.57
N GLY A 150 3.60 6.28 -10.41
CA GLY A 150 2.91 7.55 -10.24
C GLY A 150 2.59 7.79 -8.78
N VAL A 151 1.93 8.91 -8.48
CA VAL A 151 1.15 9.05 -7.23
C VAL A 151 -0.29 8.60 -7.44
N LEU A 152 -1.01 8.29 -6.37
CA LEU A 152 -2.38 7.80 -6.45
C LEU A 152 -3.30 8.70 -7.29
N ARG A 153 -3.18 10.03 -7.17
CA ARG A 153 -4.02 10.96 -7.94
C ARG A 153 -3.89 10.81 -9.46
N ASP A 154 -2.70 10.42 -9.95
CA ASP A 154 -2.42 10.26 -11.39
C ASP A 154 -2.87 8.88 -11.89
N LEU A 155 -3.01 7.94 -10.95
CA LEU A 155 -3.29 6.55 -11.21
C LEU A 155 -4.78 6.21 -11.14
N GLN A 156 -5.65 7.17 -10.82
CA GLN A 156 -7.10 6.94 -10.88
C GLN A 156 -7.66 6.79 -12.29
#